data_AF-A0A7C7GED8-F1
#
_entry.id   AF-A0A7C7GED8-F1
#
_cell.length_a   1.000
_cell.length_b   1.000
_cell.length_c   1.000
_cell.angle_alpha   90.00
_cell.angle_beta   90.00
_cell.angle_gamma   90.00
#
_symmetry.space_group_name_H-M   'P 1'
#
loop_
_entity.id
_entity.type
_entity.pdbx_description
1 polymer ?
#
loop_
_entity_poly.entity_id
_entity_poly.type
_entity_poly.pdbx_seq_one_letter_code
_entity_poly.pdbx_strand_id
1 'polypeptide(L)'
;MLEYKEILIFLAGFIVIAIASNQIAKVLTKTHLPLITGLLLTGIIAGPFALKLIPDTAPEKLFFVNEFALAFIAFAAAAELYLKELRNRFRSITWMTVGQLAVTFLSSSVAIYYLSDRIPFMQNMDMNIKISVSILAGTIFVARSPASAIAVINEMRAKGPFTQTALGVTVLIDFLVIILFAVSFSIAQALVHGVSFDQNFILLLFFELIIALMAGYLLGKILSVVLAVRIGSVAKTVLIMLFGGSGAMKL
;
A
#
# COMPACT_ATOMS: atom_id res chain seq x y z
N MET A 1 29.78 -14.95 -5.75
CA MET A 1 29.11 -16.12 -6.38
C MET A 1 28.13 -16.84 -5.44
N LEU A 2 28.44 -17.01 -4.15
CA LEU A 2 27.54 -17.66 -3.18
C LEU A 2 26.25 -16.86 -2.92
N GLU A 3 26.36 -15.54 -2.83
CA GLU A 3 25.24 -14.61 -2.57
C GLU A 3 24.14 -14.67 -3.64
N TYR A 4 24.51 -14.67 -4.93
CA TYR A 4 23.55 -14.79 -6.04
C TYR A 4 22.82 -16.13 -6.06
N LYS A 5 23.51 -17.22 -5.67
CA LYS A 5 22.88 -18.54 -5.58
C LYS A 5 21.83 -18.57 -4.47
N GLU A 6 22.12 -17.96 -3.33
CA GLU A 6 21.16 -17.87 -2.23
C GLU A 6 19.93 -17.03 -2.59
N ILE A 7 20.12 -15.89 -3.26
CA ILE A 7 19.00 -15.06 -3.77
C ILE A 7 18.14 -15.88 -4.73
N LEU A 8 18.74 -16.62 -5.66
CA LEU A 8 17.99 -17.46 -6.60
C LEU A 8 17.21 -18.57 -5.91
N ILE A 9 17.80 -19.22 -4.89
CA ILE A 9 17.12 -20.26 -4.11
C ILE A 9 15.95 -19.66 -3.33
N PHE A 10 16.14 -18.52 -2.67
CA PHE A 10 15.08 -17.85 -1.93
C PHE A 10 13.97 -17.35 -2.86
N LEU A 11 14.31 -16.82 -4.03
CA LEU A 11 13.34 -16.41 -5.04
C LEU A 11 12.54 -17.59 -5.55
N ALA A 12 13.19 -18.70 -5.89
CA ALA A 12 12.52 -19.92 -6.34
C ALA A 12 11.59 -20.48 -5.26
N GLY A 13 12.07 -20.56 -4.01
CA GLY A 13 11.26 -20.97 -2.86
C GLY A 13 10.06 -20.07 -2.64
N PHE A 14 10.26 -18.74 -2.70
CA PHE A 14 9.19 -17.76 -2.60
C PHE A 14 8.15 -17.92 -3.70
N ILE A 15 8.54 -18.14 -4.96
CA ILE A 15 7.62 -18.37 -6.08
C ILE A 15 6.79 -19.63 -5.86
N VAL A 16 7.43 -20.74 -5.47
CA VAL A 16 6.73 -22.00 -5.18
C VAL A 16 5.71 -21.81 -4.06
N ILE A 17 6.11 -21.13 -2.98
CA ILE A 17 5.23 -20.84 -1.84
C ILE A 17 4.10 -19.90 -2.24
N ALA A 18 4.35 -18.88 -3.05
CA ALA A 18 3.32 -17.95 -3.52
C ALA A 18 2.27 -18.67 -4.39
N ILE A 19 2.70 -19.58 -5.27
CA ILE A 19 1.79 -20.40 -6.09
C ILE A 19 1.00 -21.36 -5.21
N ALA A 20 1.65 -22.05 -4.27
CA ALA A 20 0.99 -22.96 -3.33
C ALA A 20 -0.01 -22.23 -2.45
N SER A 21 0.35 -21.05 -1.94
CA SER A 21 -0.47 -20.17 -1.12
C SER A 21 -1.75 -19.75 -1.83
N ASN A 22 -1.69 -19.38 -3.11
CA ASN A 22 -2.88 -19.07 -3.90
C ASN A 22 -3.84 -20.27 -4.00
N GLN A 23 -3.33 -21.49 -4.15
CA GLN A 23 -4.16 -22.70 -4.23
C GLN A 23 -4.77 -23.06 -2.88
N ILE A 24 -3.98 -23.01 -1.80
CA ILE A 24 -4.44 -23.27 -0.43
C ILE A 24 -5.48 -22.22 -0.02
N ALA A 25 -5.25 -20.94 -0.32
CA ALA A 25 -6.17 -19.86 -0.01
C ALA A 25 -7.54 -20.06 -0.67
N LYS A 26 -7.60 -20.51 -1.93
CA LYS A 26 -8.86 -20.85 -2.63
C LYS A 26 -9.59 -22.05 -2.03
N VAL A 27 -8.88 -22.96 -1.36
CA VAL A 27 -9.54 -24.06 -0.64
C VAL A 27 -10.13 -23.53 0.67
N LEU A 28 -9.41 -22.65 1.37
CA LEU A 28 -9.88 -22.02 2.60
C LEU A 28 -11.07 -21.08 2.39
N THR A 29 -11.25 -20.50 1.20
CA THR A 29 -12.48 -19.73 0.92
C THR A 29 -13.74 -20.59 0.99
N LYS A 30 -13.64 -21.92 0.81
CA LYS A 30 -14.78 -22.85 1.02
C LYS A 30 -15.24 -22.91 2.48
N THR A 31 -14.40 -22.52 3.44
CA THR A 31 -14.75 -22.42 4.86
C THR A 31 -15.22 -21.02 5.25
N HIS A 32 -15.68 -20.20 4.29
CA HIS A 32 -16.16 -18.82 4.49
C HIS A 32 -15.10 -17.83 4.98
N LEU A 33 -13.80 -18.17 4.87
CA LEU A 33 -12.72 -17.25 5.20
C LEU A 33 -12.32 -16.40 3.97
N PRO A 34 -11.94 -15.13 4.15
CA PRO A 34 -11.40 -14.33 3.07
C PRO A 34 -10.12 -14.94 2.47
N LEU A 35 -9.90 -14.76 1.17
CA LEU A 35 -8.72 -15.26 0.46
C LEU A 35 -7.41 -14.80 1.15
N ILE A 36 -7.35 -13.55 1.61
CA ILE A 36 -6.19 -12.96 2.28
C ILE A 36 -5.81 -13.75 3.54
N THR A 37 -6.80 -14.25 4.29
CA THR A 37 -6.55 -15.06 5.48
C THR A 37 -5.80 -16.36 5.12
N GLY A 38 -6.19 -17.01 4.02
CA GLY A 38 -5.49 -18.21 3.55
C GLY A 38 -4.08 -17.94 3.03
N LEU A 39 -3.87 -16.78 2.38
CA LEU A 39 -2.55 -16.35 1.94
C LEU A 39 -1.60 -16.12 3.14
N LEU A 40 -2.09 -15.43 4.17
CA LEU A 40 -1.36 -15.16 5.40
C LEU A 40 -1.04 -16.44 6.18
N LEU A 41 -2.02 -17.33 6.35
CA LEU A 41 -1.82 -18.60 7.05
C LEU A 41 -0.77 -19.46 6.35
N THR A 42 -0.82 -19.57 5.02
CA THR A 42 0.20 -20.32 4.27
C THR A 42 1.58 -19.67 4.42
N GLY A 43 1.66 -18.33 4.43
CA GLY A 43 2.90 -17.60 4.67
C GLY A 43 3.48 -17.86 6.06
N ILE A 44 2.65 -17.85 7.10
CA ILE A 44 3.07 -18.16 8.49
C ILE A 44 3.58 -19.61 8.58
N ILE A 45 2.86 -20.55 7.96
CA ILE A 45 3.23 -21.97 7.94
C ILE A 45 4.55 -22.19 7.18
N ALA A 46 4.72 -21.56 6.02
CA ALA A 46 5.93 -21.68 5.21
C ALA A 46 7.12 -20.89 5.77
N GLY A 47 6.85 -19.88 6.58
CA GLY A 47 7.83 -18.98 7.17
C GLY A 47 8.73 -19.64 8.24
N PRO A 48 9.57 -18.82 8.90
CA PRO A 48 10.62 -19.29 9.81
C PRO A 48 10.08 -19.93 11.10
N PHE A 49 8.83 -19.64 11.46
CA PHE A 49 8.24 -20.11 12.72
C PHE A 49 7.65 -21.52 12.67
N ALA A 50 7.33 -22.05 11.48
CA ALA A 50 6.69 -23.36 11.33
C ALA A 50 7.52 -24.32 10.47
N LEU A 51 7.45 -24.24 9.13
CA LEU A 51 8.16 -25.16 8.23
C LEU A 51 9.60 -24.73 7.93
N LYS A 52 10.00 -23.49 8.25
CA LYS A 52 11.36 -22.95 8.01
C LYS A 52 11.79 -23.01 6.54
N LEU A 53 10.84 -22.98 5.60
CA LEU A 53 11.14 -23.00 4.16
C LEU A 53 11.71 -21.66 3.71
N ILE A 54 11.31 -20.56 4.37
CA ILE A 54 11.86 -19.22 4.20
C ILE A 54 12.55 -18.84 5.52
N PRO A 55 13.89 -18.83 5.59
CA PRO A 55 14.63 -18.44 6.79
C PRO A 55 14.54 -16.94 7.07
N ASP A 56 14.82 -16.53 8.30
CA ASP A 56 14.72 -15.12 8.76
C ASP A 56 15.60 -14.14 7.95
N THR A 57 16.62 -14.63 7.26
CA THR A 57 17.50 -13.82 6.39
C THR A 57 16.93 -13.58 4.99
N ALA A 58 15.88 -14.28 4.60
CA ALA A 58 15.31 -14.18 3.25
C ALA A 58 14.54 -12.88 2.98
N PRO A 59 13.78 -12.28 3.92
CA PRO A 59 13.10 -11.00 3.70
C PRO A 59 14.04 -9.86 3.30
N GLU A 60 15.25 -9.80 3.87
CA GLU A 60 16.27 -8.80 3.49
C GLU A 60 16.74 -9.00 2.05
N LYS A 61 17.04 -10.26 1.68
CA LYS A 61 17.50 -10.60 0.32
C LYS A 61 16.41 -10.49 -0.74
N LEU A 62 15.14 -10.61 -0.34
CA LEU A 62 13.97 -10.48 -1.22
C LEU A 62 13.30 -9.11 -1.11
N PHE A 63 13.94 -8.11 -0.49
CA PHE A 63 13.35 -6.78 -0.30
C PHE A 63 12.93 -6.13 -1.63
N PHE A 64 13.73 -6.34 -2.70
CA PHE A 64 13.38 -5.87 -4.04
C PHE A 64 12.03 -6.41 -4.55
N VAL A 65 11.65 -7.63 -4.16
CA VAL A 65 10.33 -8.20 -4.52
C VAL A 65 9.21 -7.40 -3.88
N ASN A 66 9.40 -6.94 -2.64
CA ASN A 66 8.43 -6.06 -1.96
C ASN A 66 8.33 -4.71 -2.65
N GLU A 67 9.44 -4.13 -3.10
CA GLU A 67 9.44 -2.86 -3.83
C GLU A 67 8.66 -2.97 -5.15
N PHE A 68 8.90 -4.03 -5.93
CA PHE A 68 8.12 -4.31 -7.14
C PHE A 68 6.64 -4.53 -6.81
N ALA A 69 6.33 -5.33 -5.79
CA ALA A 69 4.95 -5.60 -5.38
C ALA A 69 4.22 -4.31 -4.97
N LEU A 70 4.86 -3.45 -4.16
CA LEU A 70 4.29 -2.17 -3.72
C LEU A 70 4.06 -1.22 -4.91
N ALA A 71 5.00 -1.17 -5.86
CA ALA A 71 4.83 -0.40 -7.09
C ALA A 71 3.64 -0.90 -7.93
N PHE A 72 3.49 -2.22 -8.09
CA PHE A 72 2.32 -2.80 -8.79
C PHE A 72 1.00 -2.53 -8.07
N ILE A 73 0.97 -2.61 -6.74
CA ILE A 73 -0.22 -2.31 -5.93
C ILE A 73 -0.60 -0.84 -6.10
N ALA A 74 0.35 0.08 -5.97
CA ALA A 74 0.11 1.52 -6.14
C ALA A 74 -0.38 1.85 -7.56
N PHE A 75 0.20 1.22 -8.59
CA PHE A 75 -0.23 1.39 -9.97
C PHE A 75 -1.64 0.85 -10.22
N ALA A 76 -1.95 -0.36 -9.70
CA ALA A 76 -3.28 -0.96 -9.82
C ALA A 76 -4.36 -0.13 -9.11
N ALA A 77 -4.06 0.35 -7.89
CA ALA A 77 -4.93 1.25 -7.14
C ALA A 77 -5.20 2.56 -7.90
N ALA A 78 -4.16 3.16 -8.50
CA ALA A 78 -4.31 4.37 -9.30
C ALA A 78 -5.18 4.14 -10.56
N ALA A 79 -5.12 2.96 -11.17
CA ALA A 79 -5.95 2.60 -12.33
C ALA A 79 -7.42 2.37 -11.97
N GLU A 80 -7.73 2.03 -10.71
CA GLU A 80 -9.08 1.79 -10.21
C GLU A 80 -9.84 3.11 -9.87
N LEU A 81 -9.15 4.25 -9.90
CA LEU A 81 -9.69 5.57 -9.56
C LEU A 81 -10.66 6.13 -10.64
N TYR A 82 -11.88 5.58 -10.72
CA TYR A 82 -12.94 6.08 -11.59
C TYR A 82 -13.68 7.30 -10.99
N LEU A 83 -13.08 8.49 -11.12
CA LEU A 83 -13.62 9.76 -10.59
C LEU A 83 -14.97 10.18 -11.21
N LYS A 84 -15.31 9.70 -12.40
CA LYS A 84 -16.53 10.12 -13.13
C LYS A 84 -17.82 9.64 -12.45
N GLU A 85 -17.79 8.52 -11.75
CA GLU A 85 -18.98 7.96 -11.08
C GLU A 85 -19.30 8.66 -9.74
N LEU A 86 -18.36 9.44 -9.20
CA LEU A 86 -18.46 10.07 -7.88
C LEU A 86 -19.04 11.48 -7.90
N ARG A 87 -19.21 12.07 -9.10
CA ARG A 87 -19.52 13.49 -9.29
C ARG A 87 -20.84 13.91 -8.63
N ASN A 88 -21.85 13.04 -8.65
CA ASN A 88 -23.18 13.36 -8.13
C ASN A 88 -23.27 13.38 -6.59
N ARG A 89 -22.22 12.91 -5.88
CA ARG A 89 -22.19 12.83 -4.40
C ARG A 89 -20.91 13.36 -3.78
N PHE A 90 -20.11 14.10 -4.56
CA PHE A 90 -18.76 14.52 -4.18
C PHE A 90 -18.71 15.20 -2.80
N ARG A 91 -19.63 16.12 -2.50
CA ARG A 91 -19.66 16.81 -1.20
C ARG A 91 -19.82 15.85 -0.01
N SER A 92 -20.72 14.88 -0.12
CA SER A 92 -20.94 13.88 0.94
C SER A 92 -19.73 12.98 1.11
N ILE A 93 -19.16 12.51 -0.01
CA ILE A 93 -17.97 11.65 -0.02
C ILE A 93 -16.81 12.39 0.64
N THR A 94 -16.51 13.62 0.21
CA THR A 94 -15.40 14.40 0.77
C THR A 94 -15.54 14.64 2.27
N TRP A 95 -16.72 15.03 2.76
CA TRP A 95 -16.91 15.25 4.20
C TRP A 95 -16.76 13.97 5.01
N MET A 96 -17.31 12.85 4.53
CA MET A 96 -17.15 11.55 5.20
C MET A 96 -15.71 11.08 5.17
N THR A 97 -15.03 11.21 4.04
CA THR A 97 -13.62 10.83 3.88
C THR A 97 -12.73 11.65 4.78
N VAL A 98 -12.84 12.98 4.79
CA VAL A 98 -12.01 13.85 5.64
C VAL A 98 -12.29 13.58 7.12
N GLY A 99 -13.57 13.43 7.51
CA GLY A 99 -13.95 13.10 8.87
C GLY A 99 -13.37 11.76 9.32
N GLN A 100 -13.53 10.70 8.51
CA GLN A 100 -13.00 9.37 8.82
C GLN A 100 -11.47 9.38 8.86
N LEU A 101 -10.82 10.05 7.91
CA LEU A 101 -9.36 10.16 7.86
C LEU A 101 -8.84 10.86 9.13
N ALA A 102 -9.35 12.06 9.44
CA ALA A 102 -8.90 12.82 10.59
C ALA A 102 -9.17 12.10 11.92
N VAL A 103 -10.39 11.60 12.12
CA VAL A 103 -10.77 10.91 13.36
C VAL A 103 -9.98 9.62 13.53
N THR A 104 -9.90 8.78 12.49
CA THR A 104 -9.17 7.50 12.58
C THR A 104 -7.69 7.76 12.79
N PHE A 105 -7.06 8.66 12.03
CA PHE A 105 -5.65 8.99 12.17
C PHE A 105 -5.30 9.53 13.57
N LEU A 106 -6.05 10.54 14.04
CA LEU A 106 -5.78 11.16 15.34
C LEU A 106 -6.03 10.19 16.48
N SER A 107 -7.18 9.50 16.47
CA SER A 107 -7.54 8.58 17.56
C SER A 107 -6.57 7.40 17.64
N SER A 108 -6.19 6.80 16.51
CA SER A 108 -5.24 5.70 16.48
C SER A 108 -3.82 6.15 16.84
N SER A 109 -3.33 7.28 16.33
CA SER A 109 -2.00 7.80 16.69
C SER A 109 -1.92 8.10 18.18
N VAL A 110 -2.94 8.77 18.73
CA VAL A 110 -3.00 9.07 20.17
C VAL A 110 -3.08 7.79 20.99
N ALA A 111 -3.89 6.81 20.58
CA ALA A 111 -3.99 5.54 21.27
C ALA A 111 -2.64 4.79 21.28
N ILE A 112 -1.96 4.67 20.14
CA ILE A 112 -0.64 4.00 20.06
C ILE A 112 0.39 4.74 20.91
N TYR A 113 0.38 6.08 20.91
CA TYR A 113 1.27 6.87 21.74
C TYR A 113 1.07 6.60 23.23
N TYR A 114 -0.18 6.60 23.72
CA TYR A 114 -0.47 6.28 25.13
C TYR A 114 -0.21 4.81 25.48
N LEU A 115 -0.34 3.90 24.51
CA LEU A 115 0.00 2.49 24.70
C LEU A 115 1.50 2.20 24.51
N SER A 116 2.32 3.19 24.14
CA SER A 116 3.73 2.97 23.81
C SER A 116 4.53 2.29 24.93
N ASP A 117 4.26 2.61 26.19
CA ASP A 117 4.90 1.97 27.34
C ASP A 117 4.43 0.53 27.61
N ARG A 118 3.34 0.09 26.97
CA ARG A 118 2.84 -1.29 27.03
C ARG A 118 3.30 -2.14 25.84
N ILE A 119 3.81 -1.50 24.78
CA ILE A 119 4.25 -2.17 23.57
C ILE A 119 5.73 -2.54 23.73
N PRO A 120 6.11 -3.84 23.72
CA PRO A 120 7.46 -4.29 24.09
C PRO A 120 8.60 -3.62 23.32
N PHE A 121 8.41 -3.34 22.02
CA PHE A 121 9.44 -2.70 21.21
C PHE A 121 9.52 -1.18 21.41
N MET A 122 8.49 -0.53 21.95
CA MET A 122 8.43 0.93 22.13
C MET A 122 8.84 1.41 23.51
N GLN A 123 8.84 0.53 24.52
CA GLN A 123 9.05 0.89 25.94
C GLN A 123 10.28 1.78 26.18
N ASN A 124 11.42 1.39 25.60
CA ASN A 124 12.71 2.04 25.81
C ASN A 124 13.07 3.07 24.73
N MET A 125 12.11 3.46 23.88
CA MET A 125 12.32 4.45 22.83
C MET A 125 12.18 5.87 23.37
N ASP A 126 12.97 6.79 22.80
CA ASP A 126 12.81 8.22 23.06
C ASP A 126 11.42 8.72 22.65
N MET A 127 10.99 9.81 23.30
CA MET A 127 9.71 10.47 23.05
C MET A 127 9.46 10.75 21.56
N ASN A 128 10.46 11.29 20.86
CA ASN A 128 10.35 11.60 19.43
C ASN A 128 10.12 10.35 18.59
N ILE A 129 10.81 9.25 18.91
CA ILE A 129 10.67 7.97 18.22
C ILE A 129 9.29 7.37 18.50
N LYS A 130 8.81 7.44 19.75
CA LYS A 130 7.45 7.02 20.13
C LYS A 130 6.40 7.78 19.32
N ILE A 131 6.54 9.09 19.16
CA ILE A 131 5.65 9.92 18.32
C ILE A 131 5.72 9.48 16.86
N SER A 132 6.93 9.32 16.30
CA SER A 132 7.13 8.88 14.91
C SER A 132 6.43 7.55 14.61
N VAL A 133 6.63 6.54 15.46
CA VAL A 133 5.98 5.24 15.33
C VAL A 133 4.47 5.37 15.44
N SER A 134 3.98 6.21 16.36
CA SER A 134 2.53 6.40 16.59
C SER A 134 1.83 7.05 15.41
N ILE A 135 2.43 8.08 14.80
CA ILE A 135 1.91 8.74 13.60
C ILE A 135 1.91 7.77 12.42
N LEU A 136 2.98 6.99 12.22
CA LEU A 136 3.04 6.00 11.15
C LEU A 136 2.00 4.89 11.34
N ALA A 137 1.87 4.37 12.56
CA ALA A 137 0.85 3.38 12.90
C ALA A 137 -0.57 3.93 12.66
N GLY A 138 -0.81 5.17 13.07
CA GLY A 138 -2.10 5.82 12.85
C GLY A 138 -2.44 5.97 11.37
N THR A 139 -1.46 6.32 10.53
CA THR A 139 -1.66 6.36 9.08
C THR A 139 -1.98 4.98 8.49
N ILE A 140 -1.30 3.92 8.95
CA ILE A 140 -1.60 2.54 8.54
C ILE A 140 -3.04 2.17 8.91
N PHE A 141 -3.54 2.61 10.07
CA PHE A 141 -4.91 2.31 10.52
C PHE A 141 -6.00 2.99 9.69
N VAL A 142 -5.68 4.09 8.99
CA VAL A 142 -6.61 4.74 8.06
C VAL A 142 -6.79 3.91 6.78
N ALA A 143 -5.80 3.12 6.38
CA ALA A 143 -5.82 2.36 5.13
C ALA A 143 -7.03 1.43 5.03
N ARG A 144 -7.72 1.46 3.88
CA ARG A 144 -8.89 0.62 3.56
C ARG A 144 -8.77 0.08 2.15
N SER A 145 -9.16 -1.18 1.95
CA SER A 145 -9.09 -1.83 0.63
C SER A 145 -10.40 -1.63 -0.15
N PRO A 146 -10.39 -0.91 -1.30
CA PRO A 146 -11.55 -0.80 -2.19
C PRO A 146 -11.96 -2.15 -2.77
N ALA A 147 -11.00 -2.98 -3.17
CA ALA A 147 -11.25 -4.32 -3.71
C ALA A 147 -12.10 -5.19 -2.76
N SER A 148 -11.84 -5.13 -1.45
CA SER A 148 -12.62 -5.86 -0.45
C SER A 148 -14.06 -5.35 -0.35
N ALA A 149 -14.25 -4.03 -0.39
CA ALA A 149 -15.59 -3.43 -0.39
C ALA A 149 -16.38 -3.79 -1.67
N ILE A 150 -15.74 -3.71 -2.84
CA ILE A 150 -16.32 -4.06 -4.14
C ILE A 150 -16.75 -5.52 -4.15
N ALA A 151 -15.92 -6.43 -3.65
CA ALA A 151 -16.23 -7.86 -3.59
C ALA A 151 -17.52 -8.13 -2.80
N VAL A 152 -17.63 -7.57 -1.60
CA VAL A 152 -18.83 -7.72 -0.74
C VAL A 152 -20.06 -7.09 -1.38
N ILE A 153 -19.92 -5.92 -2.01
CA ILE A 153 -21.04 -5.25 -2.69
C ILE A 153 -21.56 -6.09 -3.86
N ASN A 154 -20.66 -6.68 -4.65
CA ASN A 154 -21.02 -7.54 -5.78
C ASN A 154 -21.67 -8.84 -5.31
N GLU A 155 -21.12 -9.47 -4.27
CA GLU A 155 -21.64 -10.71 -3.69
C GLU A 155 -23.04 -10.52 -3.10
N MET A 156 -23.25 -9.43 -2.38
CA MET A 156 -24.55 -9.06 -1.81
C MET A 156 -25.51 -8.43 -2.83
N ARG A 157 -25.04 -8.16 -4.06
CA ARG A 157 -25.76 -7.41 -5.10
C ARG A 157 -26.33 -6.08 -4.59
N ALA A 158 -25.60 -5.44 -3.66
CA ALA A 158 -26.05 -4.25 -2.98
C ALA A 158 -26.09 -3.05 -3.94
N LYS A 159 -27.20 -2.30 -3.96
CA LYS A 159 -27.37 -1.10 -4.79
C LYS A 159 -28.03 0.01 -3.99
N GLY A 160 -27.57 1.23 -4.21
CA GLY A 160 -28.22 2.42 -3.67
C GLY A 160 -27.25 3.56 -3.33
N PRO A 161 -27.78 4.68 -2.82
CA PRO A 161 -27.02 5.87 -2.43
C PRO A 161 -25.87 5.58 -1.47
N PHE A 162 -26.11 4.76 -0.45
CA PHE A 162 -25.12 4.41 0.55
C PHE A 162 -23.96 3.61 -0.04
N THR A 163 -24.25 2.61 -0.87
CA THR A 163 -23.24 1.79 -1.56
C THR A 163 -22.32 2.64 -2.43
N GLN A 164 -22.88 3.58 -3.19
CA GLN A 164 -22.11 4.51 -4.02
C GLN A 164 -21.22 5.44 -3.18
N THR A 165 -21.75 5.98 -2.09
CA THR A 165 -20.96 6.81 -1.16
C THR A 165 -19.85 6.00 -0.49
N ALA A 166 -20.13 4.77 -0.03
CA ALA A 166 -19.14 3.91 0.61
C ALA A 166 -17.99 3.52 -0.34
N LEU A 167 -18.31 3.20 -1.60
CA LEU A 167 -17.30 2.97 -2.64
C LEU A 167 -16.46 4.23 -2.87
N GLY A 168 -17.13 5.38 -3.02
CA GLY A 168 -16.46 6.66 -3.20
C GLY A 168 -15.52 7.04 -2.07
N VAL A 169 -15.96 6.85 -0.82
CA VAL A 169 -15.14 7.10 0.36
C VAL A 169 -13.93 6.17 0.38
N THR A 170 -14.12 4.88 0.11
CA THR A 170 -13.04 3.89 0.15
C THR A 170 -11.97 4.17 -0.92
N VAL A 171 -12.39 4.46 -2.15
CA VAL A 171 -11.49 4.81 -3.26
C VAL A 171 -10.76 6.13 -2.99
N LEU A 172 -11.44 7.16 -2.47
CA LEU A 172 -10.80 8.44 -2.15
C LEU A 172 -9.82 8.31 -0.97
N ILE A 173 -10.14 7.49 0.04
CA ILE A 173 -9.25 7.20 1.17
C ILE A 173 -7.96 6.53 0.70
N ASP A 174 -8.05 5.55 -0.22
CA ASP A 174 -6.88 4.81 -0.70
C ASP A 174 -5.81 5.76 -1.31
N PHE A 175 -6.26 6.73 -2.11
CA PHE A 175 -5.39 7.80 -2.62
C PHE A 175 -4.84 8.72 -1.52
N LEU A 176 -5.71 9.20 -0.64
CA LEU A 176 -5.31 10.14 0.42
C LEU A 176 -4.36 9.52 1.45
N VAL A 177 -4.47 8.22 1.70
CA VAL A 177 -3.59 7.48 2.62
C VAL A 177 -2.16 7.46 2.12
N ILE A 178 -1.92 7.34 0.81
CA ILE A 178 -0.56 7.41 0.24
C ILE A 178 0.07 8.77 0.52
N ILE A 179 -0.68 9.86 0.32
CA ILE A 179 -0.22 11.23 0.62
C ILE A 179 0.03 11.40 2.12
N LEU A 180 -0.93 10.95 2.95
CA LEU A 180 -0.82 11.01 4.40
C LEU A 180 0.40 10.21 4.90
N PHE A 181 0.69 9.07 4.29
CA PHE A 181 1.85 8.25 4.60
C PHE A 181 3.15 8.95 4.24
N ALA A 182 3.24 9.56 3.04
CA ALA A 182 4.41 10.34 2.65
C ALA A 182 4.69 11.49 3.63
N VAL A 183 3.66 12.25 4.00
CA VAL A 183 3.77 13.34 4.99
C VAL A 183 4.16 12.81 6.37
N SER A 184 3.49 11.76 6.84
CA SER A 184 3.77 11.12 8.14
C SER A 184 5.20 10.58 8.21
N PHE A 185 5.68 10.00 7.11
CA PHE A 185 7.02 9.45 6.98
C PHE A 185 8.09 10.55 7.00
N SER A 186 7.87 11.65 6.28
CA SER A 186 8.80 12.79 6.31
C SER A 186 8.85 13.43 7.71
N ILE A 187 7.70 13.61 8.38
CA ILE A 187 7.65 14.08 9.78
C ILE A 187 8.36 13.10 10.72
N ALA A 188 8.11 11.80 10.56
CA ALA A 188 8.74 10.77 11.38
C ALA A 188 10.27 10.77 11.23
N GLN A 189 10.78 10.94 10.01
CA GLN A 189 12.21 11.06 9.75
C GLN A 189 12.81 12.31 10.40
N ALA A 190 12.13 13.45 10.33
CA ALA A 190 12.58 14.69 10.97
C ALA A 190 12.70 14.53 12.49
N LEU A 191 11.70 13.92 13.12
CA LEU A 191 11.69 13.63 14.55
C LEU A 191 12.82 12.67 14.97
N VAL A 192 13.07 11.62 14.19
CA VAL A 192 14.11 10.62 14.48
C VAL A 192 15.50 11.23 14.35
N HIS A 193 15.73 12.10 13.38
CA HIS A 193 17.03 12.76 13.16
C HIS A 193 17.22 14.05 13.99
N GLY A 194 16.24 14.40 14.83
CA GLY A 194 16.30 15.61 15.67
C GLY A 194 16.29 16.92 14.87
N VAL A 195 15.74 16.91 13.66
CA VAL A 195 15.61 18.12 12.83
C VAL A 195 14.57 19.04 13.46
N SER A 196 14.93 20.30 13.67
CA SER A 196 14.00 21.31 14.18
C SER A 196 12.90 21.59 13.15
N PHE A 197 11.64 21.66 13.62
CA PHE A 197 10.50 22.10 12.82
C PHE A 197 10.52 23.62 12.61
N ASP A 198 11.48 24.09 11.83
CA ASP A 198 11.58 25.48 11.43
C ASP A 198 10.82 25.77 10.13
N GLN A 199 10.78 27.04 9.73
CA GLN A 199 10.17 27.43 8.45
C GLN A 199 10.83 26.72 7.26
N ASN A 200 12.12 26.42 7.36
CA ASN A 200 12.86 25.73 6.31
C ASN A 200 12.39 24.28 6.13
N PHE A 201 12.12 23.56 7.21
CA PHE A 201 11.54 22.22 7.18
C PHE A 201 10.18 22.20 6.48
N ILE A 202 9.29 23.16 6.82
CA ILE A 202 7.96 23.25 6.19
C ILE A 202 8.10 23.51 4.68
N LEU A 203 9.01 24.42 4.29
CA LEU A 203 9.28 24.70 2.88
C LEU A 203 9.83 23.46 2.16
N LEU A 204 10.79 22.76 2.78
CA LEU A 204 11.39 21.54 2.24
C LEU A 204 10.34 20.45 2.01
N LEU A 205 9.49 20.19 3.01
CA LEU A 205 8.38 19.23 2.91
C LEU A 205 7.41 19.58 1.77
N PHE A 206 7.07 20.87 1.64
CA PHE A 206 6.18 21.34 0.59
C PHE A 206 6.79 21.16 -0.81
N PHE A 207 8.07 21.52 -0.98
CA PHE A 207 8.79 21.31 -2.23
C PHE A 207 8.98 19.82 -2.55
N GLU A 208 9.31 18.98 -1.57
CA GLU A 208 9.44 17.52 -1.72
C GLU A 208 8.13 16.92 -2.26
N LEU A 209 6.99 17.29 -1.67
CA LEU A 209 5.68 16.83 -2.11
C LEU A 209 5.34 17.31 -3.53
N ILE A 210 5.60 18.58 -3.85
CA ILE A 210 5.36 19.13 -5.20
C ILE A 210 6.24 18.43 -6.24
N ILE A 211 7.52 18.25 -5.95
CA ILE A 211 8.47 17.58 -6.85
C ILE A 211 8.03 16.14 -7.07
N ALA A 212 7.65 15.41 -6.02
CA ALA A 212 7.16 14.04 -6.12
C ALA A 212 5.89 13.95 -6.98
N LEU A 213 4.90 14.84 -6.76
CA LEU A 213 3.68 14.89 -7.55
C LEU A 213 3.95 15.25 -9.01
N MET A 214 4.81 16.23 -9.26
CA MET A 214 5.20 16.67 -10.60
C MET A 214 5.95 15.57 -11.35
N ALA A 215 6.90 14.90 -10.69
CA ALA A 215 7.62 13.76 -11.24
C ALA A 215 6.65 12.61 -11.58
N GLY A 216 5.73 12.27 -10.67
CA GLY A 216 4.69 11.28 -10.91
C GLY A 216 3.79 11.63 -12.09
N TYR A 217 3.36 12.90 -12.20
CA TYR A 217 2.57 13.38 -13.33
C TYR A 217 3.34 13.32 -14.66
N LEU A 218 4.60 13.75 -14.68
CA LEU A 218 5.46 13.69 -15.86
C LEU A 218 5.68 12.24 -16.31
N LEU A 219 5.99 11.33 -15.38
CA LEU A 219 6.14 9.90 -15.66
C LEU A 219 4.84 9.30 -16.22
N GLY A 220 3.70 9.63 -15.61
CA GLY A 220 2.38 9.21 -16.11
C GLY A 220 2.09 9.72 -17.53
N LYS A 221 2.50 10.96 -17.84
CA LYS A 221 2.38 11.54 -19.18
C LYS A 221 3.33 10.88 -20.19
N ILE A 222 4.55 10.56 -19.79
CA ILE A 222 5.50 9.82 -20.63
C ILE A 222 4.94 8.43 -20.94
N LEU A 223 4.44 7.72 -19.92
CA LEU A 223 3.77 6.42 -20.08
C LEU A 223 2.58 6.51 -21.04
N SER A 224 1.73 7.53 -20.94
CA SER A 224 0.58 7.68 -21.83
C SER A 224 0.99 7.94 -23.28
N VAL A 225 2.04 8.73 -23.51
CA VAL A 225 2.62 8.94 -24.84
C VAL A 225 3.20 7.63 -25.39
N VAL A 226 3.99 6.90 -24.61
CA VAL A 226 4.56 5.59 -24.99
C VAL A 226 3.46 4.60 -25.36
N LEU A 227 2.34 4.60 -24.62
CA LEU A 227 1.18 3.77 -24.91
C LEU A 227 0.42 4.20 -26.17
N ALA A 228 0.44 5.48 -26.53
CA ALA A 228 -0.22 6.02 -27.70
C ALA A 228 0.56 5.78 -29.02
N VAL A 229 1.88 5.61 -28.96
CA VAL A 229 2.68 5.28 -30.15
C VAL A 229 2.36 3.85 -30.60
N ARG A 230 2.02 3.68 -31.89
CA ARG A 230 1.81 2.37 -32.53
C ARG A 230 3.14 1.66 -32.79
N ILE A 231 3.77 1.17 -31.72
CA ILE A 231 4.93 0.27 -31.77
C ILE A 231 4.45 -1.19 -31.76
N GLY A 232 5.19 -2.10 -32.38
CA GLY A 232 4.93 -3.54 -32.33
C GLY A 232 4.75 -4.04 -30.89
N SER A 233 3.78 -4.94 -30.67
CA SER A 233 3.31 -5.35 -29.34
C SER A 233 4.43 -5.80 -28.39
N VAL A 234 5.52 -6.36 -28.90
CA VAL A 234 6.66 -6.85 -28.08
C VAL A 234 7.49 -5.70 -27.51
N ALA A 235 7.84 -4.70 -28.33
CA ALA A 235 8.61 -3.54 -27.86
C ALA A 235 7.79 -2.64 -26.93
N LYS A 236 6.46 -2.60 -27.12
CA LYS A 236 5.53 -1.95 -26.19
C LYS A 236 5.56 -2.62 -24.82
N THR A 237 5.47 -3.96 -24.75
CA THR A 237 5.54 -4.70 -23.47
C THR A 237 6.88 -4.51 -22.77
N VAL A 238 8.00 -4.52 -23.49
CA VAL A 238 9.34 -4.28 -22.90
C VAL A 238 9.46 -2.85 -22.35
N LEU A 239 8.97 -1.85 -23.08
CA LEU A 239 8.95 -0.46 -22.60
C LEU A 239 8.06 -0.29 -21.37
N ILE A 240 6.85 -0.86 -21.35
CA ILE A 240 5.97 -0.72 -20.18
C ILE A 240 6.58 -1.49 -18.99
N MET A 241 7.23 -2.65 -19.18
CA MET A 241 7.97 -3.35 -18.11
C MET A 241 9.15 -2.54 -17.57
N LEU A 242 9.90 -1.84 -18.42
CA LEU A 242 11.00 -0.95 -18.00
C LEU A 242 10.50 0.26 -17.20
N PHE A 243 9.28 0.72 -17.45
CA PHE A 243 8.62 1.81 -16.72
C PHE A 243 7.59 1.33 -15.67
N GLY A 244 7.56 0.03 -15.34
CA GLY A 244 6.81 -0.51 -14.19
C GLY A 244 5.36 -0.99 -14.42
N GLY A 245 4.88 -1.16 -15.65
CA GLY A 245 3.53 -1.65 -15.93
C GLY A 245 3.50 -2.97 -16.72
N SER A 246 2.94 -4.03 -16.14
CA SER A 246 2.55 -5.24 -16.88
C SER A 246 1.03 -5.44 -16.92
N GLY A 247 0.25 -4.61 -16.21
CA GLY A 247 -1.20 -4.74 -16.08
C GLY A 247 -2.03 -4.21 -17.27
N ALA A 248 -1.43 -3.47 -18.21
CA ALA A 248 -2.19 -2.76 -19.24
C ALA A 248 -2.65 -3.65 -20.44
N MET A 249 -2.46 -4.98 -20.39
CA MET A 249 -2.76 -5.86 -21.52
C MET A 249 -4.17 -6.47 -21.50
N LYS A 250 -5.01 -6.14 -20.52
CA LYS A 250 -6.44 -6.50 -20.51
C LYS A 250 -7.31 -5.36 -19.97
N LEU A 251 -7.48 -4.32 -20.77
CA LEU A 251 -8.62 -3.39 -20.74
C LEU A 251 -9.06 -3.15 -22.19
#